data_AF-A0A848DL71-F1
#
_entry.id   AF-A0A848DL71-F1
#
_cell.length_a   1.000
_cell.length_b   1.000
_cell.length_c   1.000
_cell.angle_alpha   90.00
_cell.angle_beta   90.00
_cell.angle_gamma   90.00
#
_symmetry.space_group_name_H-M   'P 1'
#
loop_
_entity.id
_entity.type
_entity.pdbx_description
1 polymer ?
#
loop_
_entity_poly.entity_id
_entity_poly.type
_entity_poly.pdbx_seq_one_letter_code
_entity_poly.pdbx_strand_id
1 'polypeptide(L)'
;MSTGAPDAARTTATDLAASALLGALLWDPRRVRDVADWLEPTDFGHWAHRAIYQTMTGLIADGREVDLLSLPEVLARGEYHDAHVDRGGIGPLSAPALHDLLSMTPATPRAEEHEANQGVVRSEHVRYARVVLEDSIRRQVQAAGTRIDQYARHATGQDADTAAEVMAPVLAETTARLRELTSRLGDSGALRSRIAAALDPATPATGPGAAGSTPDVEIGHPRPPLTAAGVQRAEYSLIGACLVSPQVRGLVEDRLLAEDFTTAEVAATWQAIRALSRRGDPVDFVLVAVEVERQGATPDYGPGLGAAELARVAARADAVSGYRAVDTVARAALSRAAGQAHRELQQLAGDRAKTGQEVLRGAQGVLTTVEATARRLGGNAAATAAAALTPPAERVPQPRPRADTAAARRRIAVRRYLTQGAYMASASSEADLSAALSSDK
;
A
#
# COMPACT_ATOMS: atom_id res chain seq x y z
N MET A 1 -9.94 -43.68 1.60
CA MET A 1 -8.56 -43.18 1.76
C MET A 1 -8.39 -42.04 0.77
N SER A 2 -8.61 -40.80 1.23
CA SER A 2 -8.46 -39.60 0.43
C SER A 2 -7.02 -39.13 0.58
N THR A 3 -6.24 -39.27 -0.48
CA THR A 3 -4.88 -38.74 -0.59
C THR A 3 -4.97 -37.23 -0.72
N GLY A 4 -4.82 -36.53 0.40
CA GLY A 4 -4.65 -35.08 0.43
C GLY A 4 -3.35 -34.70 -0.27
N ALA A 5 -3.48 -33.98 -1.38
CA ALA A 5 -2.37 -33.20 -1.92
C ALA A 5 -1.91 -32.22 -0.82
N PRO A 6 -0.60 -32.08 -0.57
CA PRO A 6 -0.11 -31.10 0.39
C PRO A 6 -0.53 -29.71 -0.06
N ASP A 7 -1.19 -29.01 0.85
CA ASP A 7 -1.49 -27.59 0.82
C ASP A 7 -0.29 -26.85 0.19
N ALA A 8 -0.45 -26.39 -1.06
CA ALA A 8 0.46 -25.43 -1.65
C ALA A 8 0.25 -24.14 -0.86
N ALA A 9 0.95 -24.10 0.28
CA ALA A 9 0.63 -23.32 1.45
C ALA A 9 0.41 -21.85 1.09
N ARG A 10 -0.72 -21.29 1.53
CA ARG A 10 -0.91 -19.84 1.58
C ARG A 10 0.30 -19.24 2.27
N THR A 11 1.12 -18.48 1.55
CA THR A 11 2.19 -17.67 2.15
C THR A 11 1.57 -16.82 3.25
N THR A 12 2.00 -17.03 4.49
CA THR A 12 1.53 -16.27 5.64
C THR A 12 2.26 -14.93 5.73
N ALA A 13 1.73 -13.98 6.50
CA ALA A 13 2.45 -12.74 6.78
C ALA A 13 3.77 -13.01 7.53
N THR A 14 3.82 -14.04 8.37
CA THR A 14 5.07 -14.48 9.02
C THR A 14 6.08 -15.00 8.01
N ASP A 15 5.68 -15.81 7.03
CA ASP A 15 6.60 -16.31 5.99
C ASP A 15 7.16 -15.14 5.17
N LEU A 16 6.30 -14.18 4.84
CA LEU A 16 6.69 -12.96 4.14
C LEU A 16 7.66 -12.11 4.98
N ALA A 17 7.42 -11.97 6.29
CA ALA A 17 8.32 -11.27 7.20
C ALA A 17 9.66 -11.98 7.36
N ALA A 18 9.66 -13.31 7.46
CA ALA A 18 10.90 -14.10 7.48
C ALA A 18 11.69 -13.92 6.18
N SER A 19 11.02 -13.93 5.02
CA SER A 19 11.67 -13.70 3.73
C SER A 19 12.26 -12.29 3.61
N ALA A 20 11.50 -11.27 3.99
CA ALA A 20 11.96 -9.87 3.98
C ALA A 20 13.09 -9.61 4.99
N LEU A 21 13.05 -10.25 6.15
CA LEU A 21 14.14 -10.22 7.13
C LEU A 21 15.41 -10.81 6.52
N LEU A 22 15.34 -12.05 6.02
CA LEU A 22 16.52 -12.71 5.46
C LEU A 22 17.07 -11.95 4.27
N GLY A 23 16.22 -11.44 3.37
CA GLY A 23 16.68 -10.60 2.28
C GLY A 23 17.35 -9.31 2.77
N ALA A 24 16.82 -8.65 3.81
CA ALA A 24 17.47 -7.49 4.41
C ALA A 24 18.82 -7.79 5.07
N LEU A 25 18.96 -8.97 5.68
CA LEU A 25 20.23 -9.44 6.27
C LEU A 25 21.22 -9.86 5.18
N LEU A 26 20.77 -10.50 4.09
CA LEU A 26 21.60 -10.87 2.95
C LEU A 26 22.11 -9.62 2.23
N TRP A 27 21.28 -8.60 2.11
CA TRP A 27 21.66 -7.31 1.50
C TRP A 27 22.70 -6.55 2.32
N ASP A 28 22.63 -6.62 3.65
CA ASP A 28 23.61 -6.01 4.57
C ASP A 28 23.85 -6.92 5.78
N PRO A 29 24.84 -7.84 5.71
CA PRO A 29 25.11 -8.82 6.76
C PRO A 29 25.44 -8.23 8.13
N ARG A 30 25.84 -6.95 8.20
CA ARG A 30 26.11 -6.26 9.47
C ARG A 30 24.87 -6.16 10.35
N ARG A 31 23.68 -6.13 9.74
CA ARG A 31 22.37 -6.06 10.43
C ARG A 31 22.05 -7.30 11.24
N VAL A 32 22.78 -8.41 11.04
CA VAL A 32 22.66 -9.57 11.91
C VAL A 32 22.91 -9.18 13.37
N ARG A 33 23.82 -8.23 13.62
CA ARG A 33 24.11 -7.73 14.98
C ARG A 33 22.91 -7.07 15.66
N ASP A 34 21.96 -6.52 14.90
CA ASP A 34 20.78 -5.86 15.45
C ASP A 34 19.75 -6.87 15.98
N VAL A 35 19.84 -8.13 15.56
CA VAL A 35 18.85 -9.17 15.88
C VAL A 35 19.44 -10.39 16.58
N ALA A 36 20.74 -10.66 16.42
CA ALA A 36 21.39 -11.88 16.91
C ALA A 36 21.32 -12.07 18.42
N ASP A 37 21.23 -10.99 19.20
CA ASP A 37 21.17 -11.05 20.67
C ASP A 37 19.85 -11.61 21.20
N TRP A 38 18.77 -11.58 20.40
CA TRP A 38 17.42 -11.94 20.86
C TRP A 38 16.62 -12.82 19.88
N LEU A 39 17.07 -12.97 18.64
CA LEU A 39 16.48 -13.84 17.63
C LEU A 39 17.36 -15.08 17.38
N GLU A 40 16.79 -16.25 17.59
CA GLU A 40 17.45 -17.55 17.41
C GLU A 40 17.05 -18.21 16.08
N PRO A 41 17.90 -19.08 15.50
CA PRO A 41 17.53 -19.85 14.32
C PRO A 41 16.25 -20.67 14.48
N THR A 42 15.96 -21.17 15.68
CA THR A 42 14.76 -21.95 15.98
C THR A 42 13.46 -21.15 15.88
N ASP A 43 13.53 -19.81 15.83
CA ASP A 43 12.34 -18.97 15.67
C ASP A 43 11.78 -18.96 14.26
N PHE A 44 12.59 -19.33 13.28
CA PHE A 44 12.11 -19.49 11.92
C PHE A 44 11.29 -20.78 11.81
N GLY A 45 10.03 -20.61 11.37
CA GLY A 45 9.12 -21.74 11.14
C GLY A 45 9.55 -22.59 9.94
N HIS A 46 9.99 -21.94 8.86
CA HIS A 46 10.51 -22.62 7.68
C HIS A 46 11.95 -23.08 7.90
N TRP A 47 12.22 -24.37 7.68
CA TRP A 47 13.53 -24.97 7.91
C TRP A 47 14.65 -24.33 7.08
N ALA A 48 14.36 -23.93 5.83
CA ALA A 48 15.36 -23.28 4.98
C ALA A 48 15.74 -21.88 5.50
N HIS A 49 14.77 -21.13 6.02
CA HIS A 49 15.03 -19.83 6.62
C HIS A 49 15.91 -19.95 7.88
N ARG A 50 15.66 -20.99 8.69
CA ARG A 50 16.52 -21.35 9.83
C ARG A 50 17.95 -21.65 9.38
N ALA A 51 18.12 -22.49 8.37
CA ALA A 51 19.44 -22.87 7.85
C ALA A 51 20.22 -21.66 7.34
N ILE A 52 19.58 -20.75 6.61
CA ILE A 52 20.18 -19.50 6.13
C ILE A 52 20.62 -18.63 7.31
N TYR A 53 19.72 -18.34 8.24
CA TYR A 53 20.04 -17.50 9.40
C TYR A 53 21.15 -18.09 10.29
N GLN A 54 21.10 -19.40 10.54
CA GLN A 54 22.11 -20.13 11.31
C GLN A 54 23.50 -20.08 10.64
N THR A 55 23.54 -20.17 9.31
CA THR A 55 24.79 -20.05 8.55
C THR A 55 25.36 -18.65 8.63
N MET A 56 24.53 -17.63 8.44
CA MET A 56 24.97 -16.23 8.52
C MET A 56 25.51 -15.87 9.90
N THR A 57 24.80 -16.27 10.95
CA THR A 57 25.22 -16.05 12.35
C THR A 57 26.49 -16.83 12.69
N GLY A 58 26.61 -18.08 12.23
CA GLY A 58 27.82 -18.90 12.40
C GLY A 58 29.06 -18.31 11.71
N LEU A 59 28.94 -17.88 10.46
CA LEU A 59 30.02 -17.23 9.73
C LEU A 59 30.51 -15.97 10.47
N ILE A 60 29.59 -15.12 10.93
CA ILE A 60 29.92 -13.89 11.65
C ILE A 60 30.58 -14.19 13.01
N ALA A 61 30.11 -15.22 13.72
CA ALA A 61 30.71 -15.66 14.98
C ALA A 61 32.16 -16.16 14.80
N ASP A 62 32.44 -16.83 13.67
CA ASP A 62 33.79 -17.26 13.28
C ASP A 62 34.66 -16.12 12.71
N GLY A 63 34.14 -14.89 12.65
CA GLY A 63 34.84 -13.74 12.07
C GLY A 63 34.97 -13.79 10.55
N ARG A 64 34.18 -14.64 9.87
CA ARG A 64 34.13 -14.76 8.40
C ARG A 64 33.09 -13.81 7.83
N GLU A 65 33.42 -13.19 6.70
CA GLU A 65 32.48 -12.35 5.97
C GLU A 65 31.41 -13.21 5.28
N VAL A 66 30.17 -12.71 5.26
CA VAL A 66 29.07 -13.34 4.53
C VAL A 66 29.12 -12.86 3.08
N ASP A 67 29.76 -13.64 2.21
CA ASP A 67 29.78 -13.40 0.76
C ASP A 67 28.61 -14.13 0.07
N LEU A 68 27.74 -13.36 -0.59
CA LEU A 68 26.55 -13.88 -1.28
C LEU A 68 26.87 -14.84 -2.42
N LEU A 69 28.04 -14.73 -3.06
CA LEU A 69 28.40 -15.60 -4.18
C LEU A 69 28.80 -17.00 -3.72
N SER A 70 29.49 -17.09 -2.58
CA SER A 70 29.89 -18.37 -1.99
C SER A 70 28.88 -18.94 -1.00
N LEU A 71 27.93 -18.16 -0.51
CA LEU A 71 26.92 -18.58 0.46
C LEU A 71 26.12 -19.84 0.04
N PRO A 72 25.66 -20.00 -1.22
CA PRO A 72 25.00 -21.24 -1.64
C PRO A 72 25.86 -22.49 -1.45
N GLU A 73 27.18 -22.38 -1.66
CA GLU A 73 28.11 -23.50 -1.45
C GLU A 73 28.31 -23.80 0.04
N VAL A 74 28.39 -22.76 0.89
CA VAL A 74 28.45 -22.91 2.36
C VAL A 74 27.20 -23.63 2.87
N LEU A 75 26.02 -23.21 2.41
CA LEU A 75 24.74 -23.84 2.74
C LEU A 75 24.70 -25.29 2.25
N ALA A 76 25.15 -25.55 1.01
CA ALA A 76 25.19 -26.90 0.46
C ALA A 76 26.15 -27.85 1.21
N ARG A 77 27.20 -27.30 1.84
CA ARG A 77 28.12 -28.05 2.69
C ARG A 77 27.53 -28.36 4.07
N GLY A 78 26.49 -27.66 4.51
CA GLY A 78 25.87 -27.86 5.82
C GLY A 78 26.81 -27.55 6.99
N GLU A 79 27.75 -26.62 6.81
CA GLU A 79 28.80 -26.31 7.80
C GLU A 79 28.24 -25.89 9.16
N TYR A 80 27.10 -25.18 9.14
CA TYR A 80 26.49 -24.61 10.34
C TYR A 80 25.10 -25.16 10.63
N HIS A 81 24.55 -26.05 9.79
CA HIS A 81 23.19 -26.56 9.95
C HIS A 81 23.06 -28.02 9.57
N ASP A 82 22.11 -28.72 10.20
CA ASP A 82 21.86 -30.14 9.92
C ASP A 82 20.92 -30.38 8.71
N ALA A 83 20.47 -29.31 8.05
CA ALA A 83 19.58 -29.43 6.90
C ALA A 83 20.31 -30.06 5.69
N HIS A 84 19.73 -31.14 5.16
CA HIS A 84 20.25 -31.77 3.95
C HIS A 84 19.96 -30.90 2.72
N VAL A 85 21.00 -30.58 1.96
CA VAL A 85 20.88 -29.80 0.73
C VAL A 85 21.21 -30.70 -0.45
N ASP A 86 20.30 -30.74 -1.41
CA ASP A 86 20.57 -31.42 -2.67
C ASP A 86 21.61 -30.61 -3.46
N ARG A 87 22.75 -31.23 -3.77
CA ARG A 87 23.86 -30.59 -4.51
C ARG A 87 23.50 -30.29 -5.97
N GLY A 88 22.35 -30.77 -6.45
CA GLY A 88 21.80 -30.47 -7.78
C GLY A 88 21.42 -29.01 -8.03
N GLY A 89 21.56 -28.12 -7.04
CA GLY A 89 21.41 -26.67 -7.21
C GLY A 89 19.96 -26.17 -7.27
N ILE A 90 18.98 -27.07 -7.14
CA ILE A 90 17.55 -26.75 -7.11
C ILE A 90 17.06 -26.96 -5.67
N GLY A 91 16.56 -25.90 -5.03
CA GLY A 91 16.02 -26.00 -3.68
C GLY A 91 15.96 -24.66 -2.95
N PRO A 92 15.41 -24.62 -1.73
CA PRO A 92 15.19 -23.37 -0.98
C PRO A 92 16.47 -22.77 -0.39
N LEU A 93 17.62 -23.43 -0.56
CA LEU A 93 18.95 -22.95 -0.19
C LEU A 93 19.83 -22.64 -1.42
N SER A 94 19.23 -22.63 -2.62
CA SER A 94 19.92 -22.35 -3.88
C SER A 94 20.12 -20.85 -4.14
N ALA A 95 21.01 -20.50 -5.07
CA ALA A 95 21.21 -19.12 -5.47
C ALA A 95 19.92 -18.41 -5.98
N PRO A 96 19.06 -19.05 -6.80
CA PRO A 96 17.74 -18.48 -7.14
C PRO A 96 16.87 -18.21 -5.91
N ALA A 97 16.84 -19.12 -4.93
CA ALA A 97 16.05 -18.90 -3.71
C ALA A 97 16.57 -17.72 -2.88
N LEU A 98 17.89 -17.56 -2.77
CA LEU A 98 18.49 -16.38 -2.13
C LEU A 98 18.17 -15.09 -2.90
N HIS A 99 18.15 -15.15 -4.23
CA HIS A 99 17.75 -14.02 -5.07
C HIS A 99 16.27 -13.63 -4.88
N ASP A 100 15.39 -14.62 -4.70
CA ASP A 100 13.99 -14.37 -4.38
C ASP A 100 13.84 -13.68 -3.02
N LEU A 101 14.61 -14.08 -2.00
CA LEU A 101 14.63 -13.40 -0.69
C LEU A 101 15.05 -11.93 -0.81
N LEU A 102 16.12 -11.66 -1.57
CA LEU A 102 16.57 -10.29 -1.85
C LEU A 102 15.47 -9.46 -2.52
N SER A 103 14.73 -10.07 -3.46
CA SER A 103 13.62 -9.41 -4.18
C SER A 103 12.38 -9.20 -3.31
N MET A 104 12.21 -9.99 -2.24
CA MET A 104 11.12 -9.88 -1.27
C MET A 104 11.40 -8.88 -0.14
N THR A 105 12.48 -8.11 -0.25
CA THR A 105 12.83 -7.10 0.74
C THR A 105 12.25 -5.76 0.30
N PRO A 106 11.35 -5.13 1.09
CA PRO A 106 10.95 -3.73 0.86
C PRO A 106 12.18 -2.84 0.71
N ALA A 107 12.12 -1.76 -0.07
CA ALA A 107 13.28 -0.96 -0.42
C ALA A 107 14.21 -0.69 0.79
N THR A 108 15.32 -1.42 0.86
CA THR A 108 16.30 -1.33 1.94
C THR A 108 17.55 -0.63 1.39
N PRO A 109 17.87 0.60 1.81
CA PRO A 109 19.15 1.21 1.45
C PRO A 109 20.27 0.50 2.22
N ARG A 110 21.52 0.65 1.77
CA ARG A 110 22.68 0.18 2.56
C ARG A 110 22.73 0.89 3.92
N ALA A 111 23.29 0.27 4.97
CA ALA A 111 23.45 0.95 6.27
C ALA A 111 24.19 2.30 6.16
N GLU A 112 25.18 2.42 5.28
CA GLU A 112 25.91 3.68 5.06
C GLU A 112 25.06 4.77 4.38
N GLU A 113 24.18 4.37 3.45
CA GLU A 113 23.25 5.28 2.78
C GLU A 113 22.10 5.71 3.71
N HIS A 114 21.82 4.94 4.76
CA HIS A 114 20.86 5.28 5.82
C HIS A 114 21.34 6.47 6.66
N GLU A 115 22.63 6.52 7.00
CA GLU A 115 23.25 7.63 7.74
C GLU A 115 23.30 8.91 6.89
N ALA A 116 23.54 8.77 5.58
CA ALA A 116 23.62 9.88 4.65
C ALA A 116 22.25 10.50 4.28
N ASN A 117 21.18 9.71 4.20
CA ASN A 117 19.88 10.16 3.67
C ASN A 117 18.92 10.80 4.68
N GLN A 118 19.38 11.24 5.86
CA GLN A 118 18.59 12.02 6.84
C GLN A 118 17.13 11.54 7.02
N GLY A 119 16.89 10.21 6.99
CA GLY A 119 15.60 9.58 7.30
C GLY A 119 14.70 9.15 6.14
N VAL A 120 15.10 9.25 4.86
CA VAL A 120 14.15 9.03 3.74
C VAL A 120 13.90 7.55 3.38
N VAL A 121 14.85 6.63 3.59
CA VAL A 121 14.62 5.20 3.36
C VAL A 121 15.32 4.43 4.48
N ARG A 122 14.61 3.53 5.17
CA ARG A 122 15.13 2.76 6.31
C ARG A 122 14.72 1.29 6.15
N SER A 123 15.57 0.38 6.61
CA SER A 123 15.22 -1.04 6.65
C SER A 123 14.44 -1.35 7.92
N GLU A 124 13.29 -2.00 7.78
CA GLU A 124 12.47 -2.44 8.91
C GLU A 124 12.80 -3.87 9.38
N HIS A 125 14.02 -4.35 9.12
CA HIS A 125 14.46 -5.71 9.47
C HIS A 125 14.25 -6.06 10.95
N VAL A 126 14.47 -5.13 11.89
CA VAL A 126 14.18 -5.35 13.32
C VAL A 126 12.70 -5.63 13.56
N ARG A 127 11.79 -4.97 12.81
CA ARG A 127 10.34 -5.23 12.90
C ARG A 127 9.99 -6.58 12.28
N TYR A 128 10.59 -6.93 11.15
CA TYR A 128 10.38 -8.24 10.53
C TYR A 128 10.86 -9.37 11.46
N ALA A 129 12.04 -9.22 12.08
CA ALA A 129 12.56 -10.14 13.09
C ALA A 129 11.63 -10.27 14.30
N ARG A 130 11.03 -9.17 14.75
CA ARG A 130 10.04 -9.23 15.82
C ARG A 130 8.79 -10.02 15.43
N VAL A 131 8.30 -9.87 14.19
CA VAL A 131 7.17 -10.67 13.70
C VAL A 131 7.51 -12.16 13.72
N VAL A 132 8.72 -12.52 13.27
CA VAL A 132 9.22 -13.91 13.33
C VAL A 132 9.29 -14.43 14.76
N LEU A 133 9.81 -13.62 15.70
CA LEU A 133 9.87 -13.98 17.12
C LEU A 133 8.45 -14.14 17.71
N GLU A 134 7.54 -13.21 17.45
CA GLU A 134 6.16 -13.29 17.94
C GLU A 134 5.45 -14.54 17.41
N ASP A 135 5.67 -14.93 16.16
CA ASP A 135 5.16 -16.18 15.61
C ASP A 135 5.80 -17.41 16.28
N SER A 136 7.12 -17.39 16.50
CA SER A 136 7.82 -18.44 17.27
C SER A 136 7.21 -18.62 18.66
N ILE A 137 6.92 -17.52 19.36
CA ILE A 137 6.26 -17.54 20.67
C ILE A 137 4.89 -18.22 20.56
N ARG A 138 4.06 -17.85 19.57
CA ARG A 138 2.74 -18.48 19.36
C ARG A 138 2.87 -19.98 19.13
N ARG A 139 3.78 -20.42 18.26
CA ARG A 139 4.03 -21.84 17.98
C ARG A 139 4.51 -22.60 19.22
N GLN A 140 5.41 -22.01 20.01
CA GLN A 140 5.93 -22.62 21.23
C GLN A 140 4.87 -22.73 22.33
N VAL A 141 4.04 -21.70 22.51
CA VAL A 141 2.89 -21.73 23.43
C VAL A 141 1.89 -22.81 23.00
N GLN A 142 1.57 -22.91 21.71
CA GLN A 142 0.67 -23.94 21.19
C GLN A 142 1.26 -25.35 21.41
N ALA A 143 2.55 -25.54 21.13
CA ALA A 143 3.23 -26.82 21.36
C ALA A 143 3.22 -27.20 22.85
N ALA A 144 3.45 -26.24 23.75
CA ALA A 144 3.36 -26.46 25.19
C ALA A 144 1.94 -26.87 25.62
N GLY A 145 0.91 -26.19 25.12
CA GLY A 145 -0.50 -26.56 25.38
C GLY A 145 -0.82 -27.98 24.92
N THR A 146 -0.39 -28.36 23.72
CA THR A 146 -0.56 -29.73 23.19
C THR A 146 0.17 -30.77 24.06
N ARG A 147 1.40 -30.49 24.52
CA ARG A 147 2.11 -31.39 25.43
C ARG A 147 1.35 -31.56 26.75
N ILE A 148 0.93 -30.47 27.37
CA ILE A 148 0.16 -30.50 28.63
C ILE A 148 -1.11 -31.35 28.47
N ASP A 149 -1.86 -31.15 27.38
CA ASP A 149 -3.06 -31.94 27.07
C ASP A 149 -2.73 -33.44 26.85
N GLN A 150 -1.65 -33.76 26.15
CA GLN A 150 -1.19 -35.15 25.98
C GLN A 150 -0.85 -35.80 27.33
N TYR A 151 -0.08 -35.13 28.19
CA TYR A 151 0.26 -35.64 29.52
C TYR A 151 -0.97 -35.78 30.42
N ALA A 152 -1.89 -34.81 30.39
CA ALA A 152 -3.13 -34.89 31.15
C ALA A 152 -3.99 -36.11 30.76
N ARG A 153 -4.07 -36.43 29.47
CA ARG A 153 -4.77 -37.64 28.97
C ARG A 153 -4.08 -38.94 29.38
N HIS A 154 -2.75 -38.95 29.46
CA HIS A 154 -2.03 -40.11 29.99
C HIS A 154 -2.22 -40.26 31.51
N ALA A 155 -2.34 -39.14 32.23
CA ALA A 155 -2.50 -39.11 33.68
C ALA A 155 -3.91 -39.49 34.17
N THR A 156 -4.96 -39.39 33.34
CA THR A 156 -6.36 -39.72 33.72
C THR A 156 -6.58 -41.16 34.20
N GLY A 157 -5.64 -42.08 33.97
CA GLY A 157 -5.68 -43.46 34.48
C GLY A 157 -4.84 -43.72 35.73
N GLN A 158 -4.16 -42.70 36.28
CA GLN A 158 -3.26 -42.82 37.43
C GLN A 158 -3.87 -42.20 38.69
N ASP A 159 -3.29 -42.51 39.86
CA ASP A 159 -3.61 -41.76 41.08
C ASP A 159 -3.08 -40.32 41.01
N ALA A 160 -3.63 -39.45 41.85
CA ALA A 160 -3.35 -38.01 41.80
C ALA A 160 -1.87 -37.68 42.05
N ASP A 161 -1.20 -38.45 42.90
CA ASP A 161 0.20 -38.23 43.26
C ASP A 161 1.14 -38.60 42.10
N THR A 162 0.91 -39.75 41.45
CA THR A 162 1.69 -40.15 40.26
C THR A 162 1.45 -39.19 39.09
N ALA A 163 0.20 -38.78 38.88
CA ALA A 163 -0.16 -37.78 37.88
C ALA A 163 0.55 -36.44 38.11
N ALA A 164 0.61 -35.98 39.36
CA ALA A 164 1.30 -34.76 39.73
C ALA A 164 2.83 -34.86 39.53
N GLU A 165 3.43 -35.99 39.90
CA GLU A 165 4.86 -36.25 39.73
C GLU A 165 5.28 -36.23 38.25
N VAL A 166 4.47 -36.81 37.37
CA VAL A 166 4.73 -36.83 35.92
C VAL A 166 4.53 -35.44 35.28
N MET A 167 3.52 -34.66 35.71
CA MET A 167 3.24 -33.34 35.14
C MET A 167 4.19 -32.24 35.63
N ALA A 168 4.70 -32.33 36.86
CA ALA A 168 5.55 -31.31 37.47
C ALA A 168 6.76 -30.87 36.60
N PRO A 169 7.60 -31.77 36.06
CA PRO A 169 8.74 -31.36 35.22
C PRO A 169 8.31 -30.68 33.92
N VAL A 170 7.23 -31.13 33.28
CA VAL A 170 6.70 -30.56 32.03
C VAL A 170 6.22 -29.13 32.25
N LEU A 171 5.51 -28.88 33.35
CA LEU A 171 5.05 -27.54 33.73
C LEU A 171 6.22 -26.62 34.09
N ALA A 172 7.22 -27.13 34.82
CA ALA A 172 8.42 -26.38 35.17
C ALA A 172 9.22 -25.95 33.92
N GLU A 173 9.47 -26.89 33.00
CA GLU A 173 10.14 -26.63 31.72
C GLU A 173 9.36 -25.62 30.87
N THR A 174 8.05 -25.82 30.74
CA THR A 174 7.17 -24.89 30.00
C THR A 174 7.25 -23.49 30.60
N THR A 175 7.18 -23.37 31.92
CA THR A 175 7.24 -22.05 32.59
C THR A 175 8.60 -21.39 32.40
N ALA A 176 9.70 -22.16 32.48
CA ALA A 176 11.04 -21.64 32.22
C ALA A 176 11.17 -21.12 30.78
N ARG A 177 10.68 -21.88 29.79
CA ARG A 177 10.71 -21.47 28.38
C ARG A 177 9.86 -20.22 28.11
N LEU A 178 8.69 -20.10 28.74
CA LEU A 178 7.85 -18.91 28.59
C LEU A 178 8.49 -17.66 29.20
N ARG A 179 9.22 -17.78 30.33
CA ARG A 179 9.98 -16.67 30.90
C ARG A 179 11.09 -16.20 29.96
N GLU A 180 11.82 -17.15 29.38
CA GLU A 180 12.89 -16.86 28.41
C GLU A 180 12.35 -16.09 27.19
N LEU A 181 11.27 -16.58 26.59
CA LEU A 181 10.60 -15.91 25.47
C LEU A 181 10.12 -14.49 25.83
N THR A 182 9.65 -14.30 27.05
CA THR A 182 9.21 -12.99 27.56
C THR A 182 10.39 -12.03 27.67
N SER A 183 11.55 -12.50 28.14
CA SER A 183 12.78 -11.70 28.21
C SER A 183 13.20 -11.22 26.82
N ARG A 184 13.32 -12.15 25.87
CA ARG A 184 13.74 -11.87 24.49
C ARG A 184 12.80 -10.90 23.77
N LEU A 185 11.50 -11.02 23.99
CA LEU A 185 10.53 -10.05 23.48
C LEU A 185 10.75 -8.66 24.10
N GLY A 186 11.05 -8.60 25.40
CA GLY A 186 11.43 -7.37 26.11
C GLY A 186 12.66 -6.69 25.50
N ASP A 187 13.73 -7.46 25.26
CA ASP A 187 14.98 -6.97 24.66
C ASP A 187 14.76 -6.41 23.25
N SER A 188 13.95 -7.11 22.43
CA SER A 188 13.54 -6.63 21.10
C SER A 188 12.78 -5.30 21.18
N GLY A 189 11.93 -5.13 22.21
CA GLY A 189 11.15 -3.91 22.45
C GLY A 189 12.01 -2.73 22.92
N ALA A 190 12.99 -3.00 23.77
CA ALA A 190 13.96 -2.00 24.21
C ALA A 190 14.83 -1.52 23.04
N LEU A 191 15.29 -2.42 22.17
CA LEU A 191 15.99 -2.05 20.95
C LEU A 191 15.10 -1.21 20.01
N ARG A 192 13.85 -1.61 19.78
CA ARG A 192 12.90 -0.82 18.99
C ARG A 192 12.75 0.59 19.54
N SER A 193 12.66 0.74 20.87
CA SER A 193 12.49 2.03 21.52
C SER A 193 13.75 2.88 21.42
N ARG A 194 14.95 2.28 21.53
CA ARG A 194 16.23 2.97 21.29
C ARG A 194 16.36 3.45 19.86
N ILE A 195 16.01 2.59 18.89
CA ILE A 195 15.95 2.96 17.49
C ILE A 195 14.97 4.12 17.36
N ALA A 196 13.71 3.96 17.74
CA ALA A 196 12.68 5.00 17.64
C ALA A 196 13.10 6.34 18.29
N ALA A 197 13.74 6.32 19.46
CA ALA A 197 14.25 7.52 20.13
C ALA A 197 15.43 8.16 19.38
N ALA A 198 16.32 7.38 18.78
CA ALA A 198 17.35 7.87 17.87
C ALA A 198 16.77 8.38 16.53
N LEU A 199 15.56 7.92 16.17
CA LEU A 199 14.83 8.35 14.98
C LEU A 199 13.97 9.61 15.19
N ASP A 200 13.82 10.13 16.41
CA ASP A 200 12.99 11.30 16.72
C ASP A 200 13.83 12.59 16.63
N PRO A 201 13.80 13.33 15.50
CA PRO A 201 14.46 14.62 15.44
C PRO A 201 13.65 15.59 16.32
N ALA A 202 14.14 15.86 17.52
CA ALA A 202 13.68 16.98 18.33
C ALA A 202 14.09 18.31 17.66
N THR A 203 13.49 18.66 16.52
CA THR A 203 13.28 20.03 16.01
C THR A 203 12.24 19.97 14.89
N PRO A 204 11.13 20.72 14.95
CA PRO A 204 10.28 20.91 13.78
C PRO A 204 11.09 21.71 12.76
N ALA A 205 11.64 21.03 11.75
CA ALA A 205 12.14 21.70 10.57
C ALA A 205 10.95 22.39 9.90
N THR A 206 10.74 23.65 10.25
CA THR A 206 9.97 24.60 9.46
C THR A 206 10.80 24.89 8.20
N GLY A 207 10.90 23.91 7.32
CA GLY A 207 11.34 24.13 5.95
C GLY A 207 10.25 24.93 5.24
N PRO A 208 10.58 25.96 4.46
CA PRO A 208 9.58 26.68 3.68
C PRO A 208 8.88 25.68 2.78
N GLY A 209 7.55 25.70 2.79
CA GLY A 209 6.72 24.83 1.98
C GLY A 209 7.17 24.84 0.53
N ALA A 210 7.91 23.80 0.14
CA ALA A 210 8.00 23.41 -1.24
C ALA A 210 6.59 22.89 -1.56
N ALA A 211 5.78 23.79 -2.11
CA ALA A 211 4.61 23.44 -2.88
C ALA A 211 5.09 22.43 -3.92
N GLY A 212 4.95 21.15 -3.59
CA GLY A 212 5.11 20.07 -4.52
C GLY A 212 4.05 20.29 -5.57
N SER A 213 4.45 20.91 -6.67
CA SER A 213 3.67 20.94 -7.90
C SER A 213 3.24 19.51 -8.15
N THR A 214 1.97 19.20 -7.91
CA THR A 214 1.31 18.06 -8.53
C THR A 214 1.72 18.11 -9.99
N PRO A 215 2.32 17.07 -10.57
CA PRO A 215 2.53 17.07 -12.01
C PRO A 215 1.13 17.26 -12.61
N ASP A 216 0.93 18.43 -13.20
CA ASP A 216 -0.30 18.80 -13.87
C ASP A 216 -0.33 17.98 -15.16
N VAL A 217 -0.77 16.72 -15.03
CA VAL A 217 -1.05 15.86 -16.18
C VAL A 217 -2.46 16.21 -16.65
N GLU A 218 -2.67 17.49 -16.98
CA GLU A 218 -3.73 17.92 -17.88
C GLU A 218 -3.31 17.55 -19.31
N ILE A 219 -3.43 16.27 -19.65
CA ILE A 219 -3.58 15.87 -21.04
C ILE A 219 -5.07 15.63 -21.24
N GLY A 220 -5.70 16.50 -22.04
CA GLY A 220 -7.12 16.52 -22.40
C GLY A 220 -7.62 15.29 -23.15
N HIS A 221 -7.33 14.10 -22.63
CA HIS A 221 -7.97 12.87 -23.07
C HIS A 221 -9.34 12.76 -22.40
N PRO A 222 -10.38 12.34 -23.15
CA PRO A 222 -11.68 12.05 -22.57
C PRO A 222 -11.49 11.03 -21.44
N ARG A 223 -11.87 11.42 -20.22
CA ARG A 223 -11.73 10.55 -19.04
C ARG A 223 -12.48 9.24 -19.32
N PRO A 224 -11.82 8.08 -19.20
CA PRO A 224 -12.45 6.81 -19.55
C PRO A 224 -13.71 6.55 -18.71
N PRO A 225 -14.68 5.81 -19.27
CA PRO A 225 -15.87 5.41 -18.52
C PRO A 225 -15.49 4.58 -17.30
N LEU A 226 -16.23 4.75 -16.21
CA LEU A 226 -16.07 3.94 -15.01
C LEU A 226 -16.62 2.53 -15.27
N THR A 227 -15.73 1.60 -15.64
CA THR A 227 -16.06 0.17 -15.71
C THR A 227 -15.68 -0.50 -14.39
N ALA A 228 -16.38 -1.57 -14.00
CA ALA A 228 -16.08 -2.31 -12.78
C ALA A 228 -14.61 -2.82 -12.76
N ALA A 229 -14.15 -3.39 -13.87
CA ALA A 229 -12.77 -3.84 -14.01
C ALA A 229 -11.75 -2.68 -13.96
N GLY A 230 -12.10 -1.51 -14.50
CA GLY A 230 -11.25 -0.32 -14.44
C GLY A 230 -11.12 0.23 -13.03
N VAL A 231 -12.21 0.25 -12.26
CA VAL A 231 -12.22 0.66 -10.85
C VAL A 231 -11.42 -0.32 -10.00
N GLN A 232 -11.63 -1.62 -10.17
CA GLN A 232 -10.85 -2.64 -9.45
C GLN A 232 -9.35 -2.50 -9.75
N ARG A 233 -8.96 -2.32 -11.02
CA ARG A 233 -7.55 -2.09 -11.36
C ARG A 233 -6.99 -0.84 -10.67
N ALA A 234 -7.75 0.26 -10.67
CA ALA A 234 -7.35 1.48 -9.98
C ALA A 234 -7.20 1.27 -8.47
N GLU A 235 -8.11 0.53 -7.83
CA GLU A 235 -8.03 0.17 -6.41
C GLU A 235 -6.72 -0.56 -6.07
N TYR A 236 -6.37 -1.60 -6.84
CA TYR A 236 -5.10 -2.33 -6.66
C TYR A 236 -3.88 -1.45 -6.95
N SER A 237 -3.90 -0.63 -8.00
CA SER A 237 -2.82 0.32 -8.30
C SER A 237 -2.64 1.35 -7.19
N LEU A 238 -3.72 1.82 -6.57
CA LEU A 238 -3.67 2.76 -5.46
C LEU A 238 -3.05 2.11 -4.21
N ILE A 239 -3.49 0.90 -3.84
CA ILE A 239 -2.89 0.16 -2.73
C ILE A 239 -1.40 -0.03 -2.97
N GLY A 240 -1.01 -0.56 -4.13
CA GLY A 240 0.40 -0.77 -4.47
C GLY A 240 1.22 0.51 -4.35
N ALA A 241 0.73 1.62 -4.91
CA ALA A 241 1.40 2.90 -4.80
C ALA A 241 1.54 3.38 -3.35
N CYS A 242 0.53 3.17 -2.49
CA CYS A 242 0.60 3.51 -1.07
C CYS A 242 1.58 2.64 -0.28
N LEU A 243 1.89 1.43 -0.74
CA LEU A 243 2.89 0.55 -0.12
C LEU A 243 4.32 0.98 -0.45
N VAL A 244 4.56 1.62 -1.60
CA VAL A 244 5.91 1.99 -2.08
C VAL A 244 6.20 3.49 -2.02
N SER A 245 5.19 4.36 -2.00
CA SER A 245 5.33 5.82 -2.02
C SER A 245 4.62 6.48 -0.83
N PRO A 246 5.38 7.04 0.14
CA PRO A 246 4.83 7.85 1.21
C PRO A 246 4.04 9.09 0.72
N GLN A 247 4.42 9.65 -0.43
CA GLN A 247 3.78 10.84 -1.01
C GLN A 247 2.37 10.54 -1.50
N VAL A 248 2.18 9.43 -2.24
CA VAL A 248 0.84 8.99 -2.66
C VAL A 248 -0.02 8.69 -1.44
N ARG A 249 0.55 8.00 -0.44
CA ARG A 249 -0.15 7.68 0.81
C ARG A 249 -0.62 8.94 1.56
N GLY A 250 0.26 9.93 1.74
CA GLY A 250 -0.08 11.20 2.39
C GLY A 250 -1.17 12.00 1.66
N LEU A 251 -1.26 11.89 0.33
CA LEU A 251 -2.32 12.52 -0.46
C LEU A 251 -3.71 11.93 -0.17
N VAL A 252 -3.79 10.62 0.11
CA VAL A 252 -5.06 9.90 0.20
C VAL A 252 -5.50 9.55 1.62
N GLU A 253 -4.62 9.62 2.61
CA GLU A 253 -4.87 9.15 3.99
C GLU A 253 -6.08 9.81 4.67
N ASP A 254 -6.25 11.12 4.47
CA ASP A 254 -7.37 11.90 5.01
C ASP A 254 -8.57 11.99 4.04
N ARG A 255 -8.34 11.63 2.77
CA ARG A 255 -9.33 11.75 1.69
C ARG A 255 -10.16 10.48 1.52
N LEU A 256 -9.57 9.29 1.72
CA LEU A 256 -10.22 8.02 1.45
C LEU A 256 -10.49 7.22 2.73
N LEU A 257 -11.71 6.70 2.85
CA LEU A 257 -12.13 5.74 3.87
C LEU A 257 -12.25 4.34 3.26
N ALA A 258 -12.38 3.32 4.11
CA ALA A 258 -12.53 1.93 3.66
C ALA A 258 -13.79 1.72 2.80
N GLU A 259 -14.88 2.38 3.17
CA GLU A 259 -16.16 2.42 2.43
C GLU A 259 -16.02 2.99 1.00
N ASP A 260 -14.96 3.74 0.71
CA ASP A 260 -14.71 4.31 -0.62
C ASP A 260 -14.17 3.27 -1.63
N PHE A 261 -13.85 2.05 -1.18
CA PHE A 261 -13.44 0.95 -2.05
C PHE A 261 -14.62 0.04 -2.39
N THR A 262 -14.65 -0.48 -3.62
CA THR A 262 -15.64 -1.45 -4.11
C THR A 262 -15.30 -2.87 -3.68
N THR A 263 -14.01 -3.21 -3.68
CA THR A 263 -13.53 -4.54 -3.33
C THR A 263 -13.35 -4.65 -1.82
N ALA A 264 -14.07 -5.57 -1.17
CA ALA A 264 -14.01 -5.75 0.28
C ALA A 264 -12.58 -5.99 0.79
N GLU A 265 -11.82 -6.87 0.11
CA GLU A 265 -10.42 -7.17 0.45
C GLU A 265 -9.52 -5.92 0.36
N VAL A 266 -9.77 -5.05 -0.61
CA VAL A 266 -9.03 -3.78 -0.75
C VAL A 266 -9.42 -2.81 0.37
N ALA A 267 -10.70 -2.73 0.71
CA ALA A 267 -11.19 -1.92 1.82
C ALA A 267 -10.55 -2.33 3.16
N ALA A 268 -10.50 -3.63 3.46
CA ALA A 268 -9.83 -4.14 4.67
C ALA A 268 -8.32 -3.86 4.65
N THR A 269 -7.67 -4.02 3.48
CA THR A 269 -6.25 -3.68 3.32
C THR A 269 -5.99 -2.19 3.56
N TRP A 270 -6.88 -1.31 3.08
CA TRP A 270 -6.81 0.12 3.34
C TRP A 270 -6.97 0.46 4.82
N GLN A 271 -7.83 -0.27 5.56
CA GLN A 271 -7.93 -0.12 7.01
C GLN A 271 -6.62 -0.48 7.72
N ALA A 272 -5.96 -1.56 7.29
CA ALA A 272 -4.65 -1.94 7.81
C ALA A 272 -3.59 -0.86 7.54
N ILE A 273 -3.52 -0.32 6.33
CA ILE A 273 -2.63 0.80 5.98
C ILE A 273 -2.88 2.01 6.89
N ARG A 274 -4.14 2.44 7.05
CA ARG A 274 -4.50 3.59 7.91
C ARG A 274 -4.26 3.31 9.40
N ALA A 275 -4.34 2.06 9.83
CA ALA A 275 -4.04 1.69 11.21
C ALA A 275 -2.54 1.81 11.51
N LEU A 276 -1.68 1.41 10.56
CA LEU A 276 -0.24 1.60 10.66
C LEU A 276 0.15 3.08 10.60
N SER A 277 -0.34 3.83 9.61
CA SER A 277 -0.01 5.27 9.48
C SER A 277 -0.39 6.07 10.73
N ARG A 278 -1.59 5.86 11.29
CA ARG A 278 -2.03 6.56 12.51
C ARG A 278 -1.20 6.24 13.75
N ARG A 279 -0.55 5.07 13.80
CA ARG A 279 0.39 4.70 14.86
C ARG A 279 1.80 5.26 14.62
N GLY A 280 2.05 5.88 13.46
CA GLY A 280 3.38 6.25 13.01
C GLY A 280 4.25 5.03 12.66
N ASP A 281 3.64 3.86 12.46
CA ASP A 281 4.37 2.67 12.04
C ASP A 281 4.69 2.76 10.53
N PRO A 282 5.82 2.19 10.09
CA PRO A 282 6.14 2.12 8.68
C PRO A 282 5.11 1.27 7.94
N VAL A 283 4.83 1.69 6.71
CA VAL A 283 3.86 1.04 5.84
C VAL A 283 4.62 0.51 4.63
N ASP A 284 4.76 -0.80 4.60
CA ASP A 284 5.26 -1.62 3.50
C ASP A 284 4.37 -2.87 3.35
N PHE A 285 4.57 -3.66 2.29
CA PHE A 285 3.72 -4.82 2.01
C PHE A 285 3.82 -5.95 3.05
N VAL A 286 4.94 -6.05 3.78
CA VAL A 286 5.17 -7.04 4.84
C VAL A 286 4.38 -6.65 6.08
N LEU A 287 4.55 -5.41 6.56
CA LEU A 287 3.87 -4.94 7.76
C LEU A 287 2.37 -4.78 7.55
N VAL A 288 1.93 -4.43 6.33
CA VAL A 288 0.50 -4.43 5.99
C VAL A 288 -0.06 -5.85 6.00
N ALA A 289 0.66 -6.86 5.49
CA ALA A 289 0.21 -8.25 5.57
C ALA A 289 0.03 -8.70 7.03
N VAL A 290 0.98 -8.35 7.91
CA VAL A 290 0.91 -8.64 9.34
C VAL A 290 -0.28 -7.94 9.99
N GLU A 291 -0.51 -6.66 9.67
CA GLU A 291 -1.63 -5.91 10.22
C GLU A 291 -2.99 -6.46 9.72
N VAL A 292 -3.09 -6.88 8.46
CA VAL A 292 -4.29 -7.52 7.90
C VAL A 292 -4.59 -8.83 8.64
N GLU A 293 -3.59 -9.71 8.82
CA GLU A 293 -3.78 -10.96 9.57
C GLU A 293 -4.14 -10.69 11.04
N ARG A 294 -3.54 -9.67 11.67
CA ARG A 294 -3.82 -9.26 13.04
C ARG A 294 -5.25 -8.75 13.23
N GLN A 295 -5.77 -8.01 12.25
CA GLN A 295 -7.15 -7.50 12.28
C GLN A 295 -8.17 -8.62 11.99
N GLY A 296 -7.78 -9.62 11.18
CA GLY A 296 -8.64 -10.71 10.79
C GLY A 296 -9.79 -10.26 9.86
N ALA A 297 -10.70 -11.18 9.56
CA ALA A 297 -11.85 -10.85 8.72
C ALA A 297 -12.86 -10.01 9.49
N THR A 298 -13.21 -8.84 8.94
CA THR A 298 -14.32 -8.02 9.47
C THR A 298 -15.64 -8.39 8.78
N PRO A 299 -16.80 -8.25 9.45
CA PRO A 299 -18.10 -8.50 8.83
C PRO A 299 -18.34 -7.65 7.57
N ASP A 300 -17.81 -6.42 7.56
CA ASP A 300 -18.06 -5.44 6.50
C ASP A 300 -17.07 -5.57 5.32
N TYR A 301 -15.84 -6.03 5.54
CA TYR A 301 -14.76 -5.96 4.54
C TYR A 301 -14.00 -7.29 4.32
N GLY A 302 -14.28 -8.35 5.07
CA GLY A 302 -13.61 -9.64 4.89
C GLY A 302 -12.12 -9.62 5.30
N PRO A 303 -11.31 -10.58 4.81
CA PRO A 303 -9.97 -10.89 5.35
C PRO A 303 -8.81 -10.01 4.83
N GLY A 304 -9.06 -9.03 3.97
CA GLY A 304 -8.00 -8.26 3.31
C GLY A 304 -7.22 -9.03 2.24
N LEU A 305 -6.29 -8.36 1.56
CA LEU A 305 -5.38 -9.00 0.61
C LEU A 305 -4.38 -9.90 1.34
N GLY A 306 -4.22 -11.13 0.87
CA GLY A 306 -3.23 -12.07 1.42
C GLY A 306 -1.78 -11.64 1.17
N ALA A 307 -0.84 -12.18 1.94
CA ALA A 307 0.58 -11.80 1.89
C ALA A 307 1.19 -11.94 0.48
N ALA A 308 0.93 -13.04 -0.22
CA ALA A 308 1.40 -13.25 -1.59
C ALA A 308 0.84 -12.22 -2.59
N GLU A 309 -0.42 -11.79 -2.40
CA GLU A 309 -1.03 -10.78 -3.26
C GLU A 309 -0.46 -9.39 -2.97
N LEU A 310 -0.26 -9.03 -1.70
CA LEU A 310 0.39 -7.78 -1.31
C LEU A 310 1.80 -7.66 -1.89
N ALA A 311 2.59 -8.73 -1.84
CA ALA A 311 3.92 -8.77 -2.48
C ALA A 311 3.82 -8.56 -4.00
N ARG A 312 2.88 -9.23 -4.67
CA ARG A 312 2.64 -9.08 -6.12
C ARG A 312 2.18 -7.68 -6.51
N VAL A 313 1.37 -7.04 -5.67
CA VAL A 313 0.87 -5.68 -5.87
C VAL A 313 2.00 -4.67 -5.68
N ALA A 314 2.81 -4.82 -4.63
CA ALA A 314 3.97 -3.95 -4.38
C ALA A 314 5.04 -4.08 -5.48
N ALA A 315 5.34 -5.30 -5.95
CA ALA A 315 6.34 -5.53 -7.00
C ALA A 315 5.99 -4.87 -8.35
N ARG A 316 4.71 -4.62 -8.61
CA ARG A 316 4.23 -3.95 -9.84
C ARG A 316 3.87 -2.49 -9.62
N ALA A 317 4.02 -1.98 -8.39
CA ALA A 317 3.56 -0.66 -8.02
C ALA A 317 4.47 0.44 -8.59
N ASP A 318 3.85 1.54 -8.99
CA ASP A 318 4.52 2.77 -9.34
C ASP A 318 3.69 3.98 -8.88
N ALA A 319 4.36 5.07 -8.51
CA ALA A 319 3.69 6.25 -7.97
C ALA A 319 2.77 6.94 -9.01
N VAL A 320 3.11 6.89 -10.29
CA VAL A 320 2.37 7.57 -11.36
C VAL A 320 1.00 6.93 -11.57
N SER A 321 0.95 5.60 -11.63
CA SER A 321 -0.29 4.83 -11.66
C SER A 321 -1.11 5.06 -10.39
N GLY A 322 -0.45 5.20 -9.24
CA GLY A 322 -1.07 5.60 -7.97
C GLY A 322 -1.82 6.91 -8.06
N TYR A 323 -1.16 7.98 -8.50
CA TYR A 323 -1.81 9.30 -8.65
C TYR A 323 -3.02 9.26 -9.59
N ARG A 324 -2.92 8.55 -10.72
CA ARG A 324 -4.05 8.38 -11.65
C ARG A 324 -5.20 7.56 -11.05
N ALA A 325 -4.87 6.59 -10.21
CA ALA A 325 -5.85 5.74 -9.56
C ALA A 325 -6.69 6.49 -8.52
N VAL A 326 -6.12 7.48 -7.82
CA VAL A 326 -6.83 8.28 -6.80
C VAL A 326 -8.14 8.84 -7.34
N ASP A 327 -8.11 9.51 -8.49
CA ASP A 327 -9.29 10.13 -9.08
C ASP A 327 -10.31 9.11 -9.58
N THR A 328 -9.84 7.95 -10.05
CA THR A 328 -10.73 6.87 -10.49
C THR A 328 -11.48 6.27 -9.30
N VAL A 329 -10.79 6.00 -8.19
CA VAL A 329 -11.38 5.48 -6.95
C VAL A 329 -12.33 6.51 -6.35
N ALA A 330 -11.93 7.77 -6.22
CA ALA A 330 -12.78 8.84 -5.67
C ALA A 330 -14.05 9.07 -6.50
N ARG A 331 -13.94 9.08 -7.84
CA ARG A 331 -15.12 9.17 -8.72
C ARG A 331 -16.05 7.98 -8.56
N ALA A 332 -15.49 6.78 -8.47
CA ALA A 332 -16.28 5.57 -8.26
C ALA A 332 -17.01 5.60 -6.91
N ALA A 333 -16.32 6.03 -5.84
CA ALA A 333 -16.91 6.19 -4.51
C ALA A 333 -18.05 7.21 -4.49
N LEU A 334 -17.84 8.39 -5.08
CA LEU A 334 -18.88 9.42 -5.18
C LEU A 334 -20.09 8.94 -5.98
N SER A 335 -19.87 8.23 -7.10
CA SER A 335 -20.95 7.64 -7.90
C SER A 335 -21.78 6.64 -7.08
N ARG A 336 -21.11 5.79 -6.28
CA ARG A 336 -21.81 4.85 -5.38
C ARG A 336 -22.59 5.56 -4.28
N ALA A 337 -21.99 6.58 -3.65
CA ALA A 337 -22.66 7.37 -2.61
C ALA A 337 -23.92 8.06 -3.17
N ALA A 338 -23.83 8.67 -4.36
CA ALA A 338 -24.98 9.27 -5.03
C ALA A 338 -26.07 8.24 -5.39
N GLY A 339 -25.66 7.06 -5.89
CA GLY A 339 -26.59 5.96 -6.18
C GLY A 339 -27.30 5.40 -4.94
N GLN A 340 -26.59 5.33 -3.80
CA GLN A 340 -27.17 4.92 -2.53
C GLN A 340 -28.16 5.97 -2.00
N ALA A 341 -27.77 7.25 -2.00
CA ALA A 341 -28.65 8.34 -1.61
C ALA A 341 -29.92 8.41 -2.47
N HIS A 342 -29.81 8.17 -3.78
CA HIS A 342 -30.98 8.09 -4.64
C HIS A 342 -31.96 6.99 -4.17
N ARG A 343 -31.46 5.79 -3.86
CA ARG A 343 -32.31 4.69 -3.36
C ARG A 343 -32.96 5.03 -2.03
N GLU A 344 -32.22 5.63 -1.10
CA GLU A 344 -32.75 6.05 0.21
C GLU A 344 -33.83 7.12 0.08
N LEU A 345 -33.63 8.11 -0.79
CA LEU A 345 -34.63 9.14 -1.08
C LEU A 345 -35.88 8.54 -1.72
N GLN A 346 -35.75 7.56 -2.63
CA GLN A 346 -36.89 6.86 -3.19
C GLN A 346 -37.65 6.05 -2.14
N GLN A 347 -36.95 5.39 -1.21
CA GLN A 347 -37.57 4.67 -0.10
C GLN A 347 -38.31 5.62 0.84
N LEU A 348 -37.70 6.77 1.19
CA LEU A 348 -38.33 7.80 2.02
C LEU A 348 -39.59 8.37 1.35
N ALA A 349 -39.54 8.62 0.04
CA ALA A 349 -40.68 9.14 -0.71
C ALA A 349 -41.81 8.11 -0.87
N GLY A 350 -41.47 6.82 -0.96
CA GLY A 350 -42.45 5.73 -1.10
C GLY A 350 -43.13 5.30 0.21
N ASP A 351 -42.54 5.64 1.37
CA ASP A 351 -43.03 5.22 2.68
C ASP A 351 -44.20 6.10 3.15
N ARG A 352 -45.43 5.63 2.90
CA ARG A 352 -46.67 6.32 3.30
C ARG A 352 -46.92 6.36 4.80
N ALA A 353 -46.16 5.61 5.61
CA ALA A 353 -46.29 5.66 7.06
C ALA A 353 -45.59 6.88 7.67
N LYS A 354 -44.68 7.52 6.92
CA LYS A 354 -43.94 8.71 7.37
C LYS A 354 -44.71 9.99 7.09
N THR A 355 -44.66 10.93 8.04
CA THR A 355 -45.18 12.28 7.86
C THR A 355 -44.30 13.07 6.89
N GLY A 356 -44.86 14.10 6.24
CA GLY A 356 -44.09 14.96 5.32
C GLY A 356 -42.86 15.60 5.99
N GLN A 357 -42.92 15.94 7.28
CA GLN A 357 -41.78 16.46 8.04
C GLN A 357 -40.67 15.43 8.25
N GLU A 358 -41.03 14.16 8.51
CA GLU A 358 -40.06 13.07 8.65
C GLU A 358 -39.37 12.75 7.33
N VAL A 359 -40.11 12.78 6.21
CA VAL A 359 -39.56 12.61 4.87
C VAL A 359 -38.57 13.74 4.55
N LEU A 360 -38.93 15.00 4.81
CA LEU A 360 -38.04 16.15 4.59
C LEU A 360 -36.77 16.08 5.44
N ARG A 361 -36.90 15.77 6.74
CA ARG A 361 -35.75 15.63 7.64
C ARG A 361 -34.83 14.47 7.21
N GLY A 362 -35.42 13.34 6.84
CA GLY A 362 -34.68 12.19 6.30
C GLY A 362 -33.91 12.56 5.03
N ALA A 363 -34.57 13.23 4.09
CA ALA A 363 -33.96 13.65 2.84
C ALA A 363 -32.79 14.63 3.06
N GLN A 364 -32.95 15.61 3.96
CA GLN A 364 -31.87 16.52 4.36
C GLN A 364 -30.68 15.77 4.97
N GLY A 365 -30.92 14.76 5.80
CA GLY A 365 -29.87 13.91 6.37
C GLY A 365 -29.09 13.17 5.29
N VAL A 366 -29.78 12.54 4.34
CA VAL A 366 -29.16 11.83 3.21
C VAL A 366 -28.29 12.77 2.36
N LEU A 367 -28.82 13.95 2.01
CA LEU A 367 -28.07 14.94 1.21
C LEU A 367 -26.83 15.46 1.94
N THR A 368 -26.95 15.74 3.25
CA THR A 368 -25.81 16.19 4.07
C THR A 368 -24.68 15.16 4.08
N THR A 369 -25.00 13.87 4.15
CA THR A 369 -24.03 12.77 4.08
C THR A 369 -23.32 12.76 2.73
N VAL A 370 -24.04 12.84 1.61
CA VAL A 370 -23.43 12.87 0.27
C VAL A 370 -22.56 14.10 0.07
N GLU A 371 -22.98 15.28 0.55
CA GLU A 371 -22.18 16.50 0.50
C GLU A 371 -20.91 16.39 1.34
N ALA A 372 -20.97 15.75 2.51
CA ALA A 372 -19.79 15.47 3.33
C ALA A 372 -18.82 14.53 2.59
N THR A 373 -19.33 13.45 1.98
CA THR A 373 -18.54 12.53 1.15
C THR A 373 -17.92 13.23 -0.05
N ALA A 374 -18.67 14.08 -0.76
CA ALA A 374 -18.17 14.83 -1.91
C ALA A 374 -17.08 15.83 -1.51
N ARG A 375 -17.24 16.52 -0.37
CA ARG A 375 -16.20 17.42 0.19
C ARG A 375 -14.94 16.66 0.56
N ARG A 376 -15.08 15.52 1.25
CA ARG A 376 -13.96 14.64 1.61
C ARG A 376 -13.21 14.17 0.37
N LEU A 377 -13.92 13.61 -0.61
CA LEU A 377 -13.35 13.02 -1.82
C LEU A 377 -12.85 14.03 -2.86
N GLY A 378 -13.36 15.26 -2.84
CA GLY A 378 -13.00 16.32 -3.80
C GLY A 378 -11.88 17.25 -3.34
N GLY A 379 -11.49 17.24 -2.06
CA GLY A 379 -10.64 18.29 -1.49
C GLY A 379 -11.27 19.69 -1.67
N ASN A 380 -10.46 20.75 -1.77
CA ASN A 380 -10.91 22.13 -2.00
C ASN A 380 -11.70 22.34 -3.33
N ALA A 381 -11.89 21.31 -4.16
CA ALA A 381 -12.70 21.36 -5.38
C ALA A 381 -14.20 21.07 -5.17
N ALA A 382 -14.69 21.06 -3.91
CA ALA A 382 -16.10 20.82 -3.58
C ALA A 382 -17.08 21.88 -4.11
N ALA A 383 -16.60 23.04 -4.58
CA ALA A 383 -17.46 24.08 -5.17
C ALA A 383 -18.16 23.63 -6.47
N THR A 384 -17.59 22.67 -7.19
CA THR A 384 -18.09 22.26 -8.53
C THR A 384 -19.16 21.17 -8.46
N ALA A 385 -19.16 20.34 -7.41
CA ALA A 385 -20.17 19.28 -7.22
C ALA A 385 -21.51 19.83 -6.71
N ALA A 386 -21.48 20.87 -5.85
CA ALA A 386 -22.67 21.59 -5.42
C ALA A 386 -23.40 22.28 -6.60
N ALA A 387 -22.65 22.71 -7.63
CA ALA A 387 -23.22 23.28 -8.85
C ALA A 387 -23.93 22.24 -9.74
N ALA A 388 -23.54 20.96 -9.67
CA ALA A 388 -24.14 19.89 -10.47
C ALA A 388 -25.42 19.30 -9.85
N LEU A 389 -25.63 19.50 -8.54
CA LEU A 389 -26.84 19.07 -7.82
C LEU A 389 -27.94 20.14 -7.79
N THR A 390 -27.67 21.34 -8.33
CA THR A 390 -28.71 22.37 -8.51
C THR A 390 -29.41 22.12 -9.86
N PRO A 391 -30.72 21.80 -9.89
CA PRO A 391 -31.43 21.70 -11.15
C PRO A 391 -31.33 23.05 -11.89
N PRO A 392 -31.21 23.06 -13.23
CA PRO A 392 -31.16 24.31 -13.97
C PRO A 392 -32.44 25.08 -13.66
N ALA A 393 -32.31 26.25 -13.04
CA ALA A 393 -33.42 27.15 -12.83
C ALA A 393 -34.07 27.40 -14.20
N GLU A 394 -35.32 26.96 -14.33
CA GLU A 394 -36.14 27.14 -15.51
C GLU A 394 -36.20 28.64 -15.78
N ARG A 395 -35.43 29.09 -16.79
CA ARG A 395 -35.44 30.48 -17.22
C ARG A 395 -36.82 30.75 -17.82
N VAL A 396 -37.71 31.29 -17.00
CA VAL A 396 -38.92 31.96 -17.45
C VAL A 396 -38.50 32.96 -18.53
N PRO A 397 -38.96 32.82 -19.79
CA PRO A 397 -38.61 33.74 -20.85
C PRO A 397 -39.24 35.10 -20.51
N GLN A 398 -38.42 36.08 -20.17
CA GLN A 398 -38.92 37.46 -20.05
C GLN A 398 -39.42 37.93 -21.42
N PRO A 399 -40.59 38.59 -21.49
CA PRO A 399 -41.12 39.11 -22.74
C PRO A 399 -40.22 40.23 -23.26
N ARG A 400 -39.67 40.05 -24.47
CA ARG A 400 -38.89 41.07 -25.16
C ARG A 400 -39.79 42.27 -25.51
N PRO A 401 -39.42 43.51 -25.17
CA PRO A 401 -40.09 44.68 -25.72
C PRO A 401 -39.79 44.81 -27.22
N ARG A 402 -40.83 45.07 -28.00
CA ARG A 402 -40.76 45.25 -29.45
C ARG A 402 -40.07 46.57 -29.82
N ALA A 403 -39.09 46.41 -30.69
CA ALA A 403 -38.66 47.27 -31.81
C ALA A 403 -38.41 48.76 -31.57
N ASP A 404 -37.19 49.19 -31.91
CA ASP A 404 -37.02 50.40 -32.70
C ASP A 404 -36.11 50.16 -33.91
N THR A 405 -36.72 50.39 -35.06
CA THR A 405 -36.17 50.30 -36.41
C THR A 405 -35.28 51.50 -36.70
N ALA A 406 -33.97 51.39 -36.45
CA ALA A 406 -32.99 52.41 -36.88
C ALA A 406 -31.71 51.85 -37.52
N ALA A 407 -31.44 50.53 -37.42
CA ALA A 407 -30.19 49.94 -37.89
C ALA A 407 -30.22 49.34 -39.32
N ALA A 408 -31.37 49.35 -40.00
CA ALA A 408 -31.53 48.76 -41.34
C ALA A 408 -31.26 49.71 -42.52
N ARG A 409 -30.81 50.96 -42.28
CA ARG A 409 -30.56 51.95 -43.34
C ARG A 409 -29.10 52.39 -43.53
N ARG A 410 -28.12 51.75 -42.87
CA ARG A 410 -26.68 52.10 -43.00
C ARG A 410 -25.75 51.03 -43.59
N ARG A 411 -26.29 49.98 -44.23
CA ARG A 411 -25.47 48.93 -44.89
C ARG A 411 -25.53 48.92 -46.43
N ILE A 412 -26.08 49.96 -47.06
CA ILE A 412 -26.13 50.13 -48.53
C ILE A 412 -25.03 51.09 -49.07
N ALA A 413 -24.18 51.68 -48.22
CA ALA A 413 -23.23 52.73 -48.65
C ALA A 413 -21.74 52.37 -48.68
N VAL A 414 -21.30 51.13 -48.40
CA VAL A 414 -19.86 50.77 -48.44
C VAL A 414 -19.61 49.44 -49.19
N ARG A 415 -20.33 49.22 -50.29
CA ARG A 415 -20.07 48.10 -51.22
C ARG A 415 -19.78 48.59 -52.65
N ARG A 416 -19.17 49.78 -52.77
CA ARG A 416 -18.86 50.41 -54.08
C ARG A 416 -17.44 50.99 -54.21
N TYR A 417 -16.49 50.58 -53.36
CA TYR A 417 -15.10 51.06 -53.44
C TYR A 417 -14.02 49.96 -53.48
N LEU A 418 -14.38 48.68 -53.65
CA LEU A 418 -13.39 47.58 -53.73
C LEU A 418 -13.42 46.80 -55.05
N THR A 419 -13.88 47.43 -56.13
CA THR A 419 -13.89 46.84 -57.48
C THR A 419 -13.25 47.77 -58.54
N GLN A 420 -12.32 48.64 -58.11
CA GLN A 420 -11.59 49.52 -59.03
C GLN A 420 -10.12 49.77 -58.63
N GLY A 421 -9.51 48.83 -57.89
CA GLY A 421 -8.09 48.85 -57.52
C GLY A 421 -7.30 47.60 -57.96
N ALA A 422 -7.89 46.74 -58.78
CA ALA A 422 -7.28 45.50 -59.29
C ALA A 422 -6.66 45.65 -60.70
N TYR A 423 -6.43 46.87 -61.16
CA TYR A 423 -5.74 47.17 -62.42
C TYR A 423 -4.80 48.33 -62.15
N MET A 424 -3.54 48.04 -61.78
CA MET A 424 -2.36 48.94 -61.82
C MET A 424 -1.12 48.31 -61.14
N ALA A 425 -1.21 47.13 -60.50
CA ALA A 425 -0.07 46.46 -59.85
C ALA A 425 0.42 45.19 -60.58
N SER A 426 0.42 45.19 -61.91
CA SER A 426 0.89 44.06 -62.75
C SER A 426 1.93 44.48 -63.81
N ALA A 427 2.57 45.65 -63.67
CA ALA A 427 3.46 46.20 -64.70
C ALA A 427 4.80 46.75 -64.16
N SER A 428 5.32 46.24 -63.04
CA SER A 428 6.61 46.70 -62.50
C SER A 428 7.49 45.60 -61.90
N SER A 429 7.34 44.35 -62.36
CA SER A 429 8.18 43.21 -61.91
C SER A 429 9.02 42.58 -63.04
N GLU A 430 9.18 43.26 -64.17
CA GLU A 430 9.96 42.75 -65.34
C GLU A 430 11.15 43.64 -65.74
N ALA A 431 11.51 44.65 -64.93
CA ALA A 431 12.63 45.56 -65.24
C ALA A 431 13.89 45.36 -64.36
N ASP A 432 13.84 44.55 -63.30
CA ASP A 432 14.98 44.36 -62.37
C ASP A 432 15.83 43.10 -62.65
N LEU A 433 15.60 42.43 -63.80
CA LEU A 433 16.31 41.19 -64.19
C LEU A 433 17.46 41.41 -65.19
N SER A 434 17.94 42.65 -65.38
CA SER A 434 18.99 42.97 -66.39
C SER A 434 20.22 43.72 -65.85
N ALA A 435 20.43 43.85 -64.54
CA ALA A 435 21.52 44.68 -63.99
C ALA A 435 22.41 44.06 -62.89
N ALA A 436 22.38 42.74 -62.68
CA ALA A 436 23.24 42.08 -61.67
C ALA A 436 24.04 40.88 -62.21
N LEU A 437 24.41 40.91 -63.50
CA LEU A 437 25.44 40.05 -64.10
C LEU A 437 26.50 40.91 -64.80
N SER A 438 27.25 41.70 -64.01
CA SER A 438 28.56 42.25 -64.41
C SER A 438 29.29 42.83 -63.19
N SER A 439 30.55 42.42 -62.98
CA SER A 439 31.48 42.73 -61.85
C SER A 439 31.24 41.88 -60.59
N ASP A 440 32.11 41.01 -60.08
CA ASP A 440 33.55 40.69 -60.23
C ASP A 440 33.70 39.14 -60.23
N LYS A 441 34.53 38.48 -61.06
CA LYS A 441 35.98 38.28 -60.96
C LYS A 441 36.50 37.69 -59.66
#